data_AF-A0A2H3B418-F1
#
_entry.id   AF-A0A2H3B418-F1
#
_cell.length_a   1.000
_cell.length_b   1.000
_cell.length_c   1.000
_cell.angle_alpha   90.00
_cell.angle_beta   90.00
_cell.angle_gamma   90.00
#
_symmetry.space_group_name_H-M   'P 1'
#
loop_
_entity.id
_entity.type
_entity.pdbx_description
1 polymer ?
#
loop_
_entity_poly.entity_id
_entity_poly.type
_entity_poly.pdbx_seq_one_letter_code
_entity_poly.pdbx_strand_id
1 'polypeptide(L)'
;MARPTHFLSIPLDQTHPALVADLHAALKASGPGFNLPTPDSTLLAGPQRVHLTFGVMNLAPESLSTALDLLHHLQTLLPLTDAPTTITPDTLDVLKR
;
A
#
# COMPACT_ATOMS: atom_id res chain seq x y z
N MET A 1 -8.21 -21.71 1.21
CA MET A 1 -8.23 -20.79 0.05
C MET A 1 -6.81 -20.65 -0.49
N ALA A 2 -6.62 -20.48 -1.80
CA ALA A 2 -5.30 -20.29 -2.39
C ALA A 2 -4.71 -18.92 -1.99
N ARG A 3 -3.42 -18.86 -1.66
CA ARG A 3 -2.72 -17.62 -1.28
C ARG A 3 -2.61 -16.69 -2.49
N PRO A 4 -3.04 -15.41 -2.41
CA PRO A 4 -2.84 -14.44 -3.48
C PRO A 4 -1.38 -14.27 -3.86
N THR A 5 -1.09 -14.16 -5.15
CA THR A 5 0.27 -13.98 -5.68
C THR A 5 0.56 -12.55 -6.14
N HIS A 6 -0.48 -11.79 -6.52
CA HIS A 6 -0.37 -10.42 -7.02
C HIS A 6 -1.41 -9.52 -6.37
N PHE A 7 -1.19 -8.21 -6.45
CA PHE A 7 -2.11 -7.21 -5.93
C PHE A 7 -2.04 -5.92 -6.73
N LEU A 8 -3.12 -5.15 -6.71
CA LEU A 8 -3.18 -3.79 -7.24
C LEU A 8 -2.87 -2.81 -6.10
N SER A 9 -1.98 -1.85 -6.36
CA SER A 9 -1.53 -0.91 -5.33
C SER A 9 -1.48 0.55 -5.78
N ILE A 10 -1.70 1.47 -4.83
CA ILE A 10 -1.31 2.88 -4.95
C ILE A 10 -0.09 3.12 -4.05
N PRO A 11 1.07 3.52 -4.61
CA PRO A 11 2.28 3.80 -3.83
C PRO A 11 2.10 5.09 -3.03
N LEU A 12 2.17 4.99 -1.69
CA LEU A 12 1.93 6.13 -0.81
C LEU A 12 3.17 7.01 -0.62
N ASP A 13 4.37 6.46 -0.79
CA ASP A 13 5.60 7.24 -0.81
C ASP A 13 5.66 8.22 -1.99
N GLN A 14 4.98 7.90 -3.09
CA GLN A 14 4.90 8.75 -4.28
C GLN A 14 3.74 9.75 -4.21
N THR A 15 2.59 9.32 -3.70
CA THR A 15 1.38 10.16 -3.65
C THR A 15 1.29 11.02 -2.39
N HIS A 16 1.82 10.55 -1.26
CA HIS A 16 1.77 11.19 0.06
C HIS A 16 3.11 11.04 0.82
N PRO A 17 4.24 11.54 0.26
CA PRO A 17 5.57 11.34 0.84
C PRO A 17 5.72 11.85 2.27
N ALA A 18 5.13 13.02 2.59
CA ALA A 18 5.18 13.61 3.91
C ALA A 18 4.49 12.72 4.96
N LEU A 19 3.31 12.20 4.64
CA LEU A 19 2.58 11.26 5.48
C LEU A 19 3.41 10.00 5.80
N VAL A 20 4.04 9.40 4.79
CA VAL A 20 4.84 8.19 4.98
C VAL A 20 6.07 8.47 5.85
N ALA A 21 6.68 9.64 5.70
CA ALA A 21 7.80 10.08 6.54
C ALA A 21 7.36 10.31 7.98
N ASP A 22 6.25 11.02 8.19
CA ASP A 22 5.70 11.33 9.51
C ASP A 22 5.25 10.07 10.24
N LEU A 23 4.60 9.13 9.55
CA LEU A 23 4.24 7.82 10.10
C LEU A 23 5.50 7.05 10.54
N HIS A 24 6.52 7.00 9.69
CA HIS A 24 7.79 6.36 10.05
C HIS A 24 8.45 7.03 11.26
N ALA A 25 8.46 8.36 11.30
CA ALA A 25 9.03 9.12 12.42
C ALA A 25 8.25 8.86 13.71
N ALA A 26 6.92 8.89 13.66
CA ALA A 26 6.05 8.62 14.80
C ALA A 26 6.21 7.19 15.32
N LEU A 27 6.25 6.20 14.43
CA LEU A 27 6.47 4.79 14.82
C LEU A 27 7.85 4.59 15.46
N LYS A 28 8.90 5.21 14.91
CA LYS A 28 10.26 5.19 15.51
C LYS A 28 10.29 5.89 16.87
N ALA A 29 9.59 7.01 17.02
CA ALA A 29 9.54 7.80 18.25
C ALA A 29 8.68 7.17 19.34
N SER A 30 7.71 6.33 18.99
CA SER A 30 6.77 5.66 19.93
C SER A 30 7.43 4.65 20.89
N GLY A 31 8.73 4.39 20.74
CA GLY A 31 9.52 3.59 21.68
C GLY A 31 9.08 2.12 21.74
N PRO A 32 9.64 1.32 22.68
CA PRO A 32 9.51 -0.13 22.72
C PRO A 32 8.09 -0.68 22.98
N GLY A 33 7.09 0.20 23.18
CA GLY A 33 5.68 -0.18 23.31
C GLY A 33 5.05 -0.67 22.00
N PHE A 34 5.56 -0.19 20.86
CA PHE A 34 5.62 -0.98 19.64
C PHE A 34 6.96 -1.70 19.72
N ASN A 35 7.00 -3.00 19.98
CA ASN A 35 8.23 -3.81 19.87
C ASN A 35 8.68 -3.82 18.40
N LEU A 36 9.16 -2.70 17.88
CA LEU A 36 9.96 -2.60 16.69
C LEU A 36 11.39 -2.89 17.19
N PRO A 37 11.98 -4.06 16.86
CA PRO A 37 13.40 -4.26 17.00
C PRO A 37 14.14 -3.07 16.37
N THR A 38 15.41 -2.93 16.74
CA THR A 38 16.40 -2.00 16.20
C THR A 38 16.16 -1.54 14.75
N PRO A 39 16.66 -0.37 14.31
CA PRO A 39 16.44 0.21 12.97
C PRO A 39 16.57 -0.73 11.75
N ASP A 40 17.24 -1.87 11.91
CA ASP A 40 17.33 -3.00 10.95
C ASP A 40 16.13 -3.98 10.98
N SER A 41 15.06 -3.64 11.69
CA SER A 41 13.88 -4.49 11.88
C SER A 41 13.07 -4.64 10.60
N THR A 42 12.89 -5.89 10.19
CA THR A 42 12.01 -6.29 9.08
C THR A 42 10.52 -6.09 9.36
N LEU A 43 10.15 -5.65 10.57
CA LEU A 43 8.75 -5.43 10.97
C LEU A 43 8.18 -4.11 10.45
N LEU A 44 9.01 -3.10 10.22
CA LEU A 44 8.58 -1.85 9.60
C LEU A 44 8.80 -1.95 8.09
N ALA A 45 7.71 -1.85 7.32
CA ALA A 45 7.82 -1.73 5.88
C ALA A 45 8.56 -0.43 5.54
N GLY A 46 9.71 -0.53 4.85
CA GLY A 46 10.43 0.66 4.42
C GLY A 46 9.52 1.59 3.59
N PRO A 47 9.80 2.91 3.53
CA PRO A 47 8.91 3.91 2.93
C PRO A 47 8.37 3.51 1.54
N GLN A 48 9.24 3.02 0.66
CA GLN A 48 8.93 2.59 -0.70
C GLN A 48 7.97 1.39 -0.79
N ARG A 49 7.76 0.69 0.33
CA ARG A 49 6.87 -0.47 0.43
C ARG A 49 5.52 -0.11 1.02
N VAL A 50 5.32 1.12 1.49
CA VAL A 50 4.06 1.61 2.02
C VAL A 50 3.13 1.96 0.86
N HIS A 51 2.00 1.25 0.78
CA HIS A 51 1.04 1.37 -0.31
C HIS A 51 -0.36 1.04 0.18
N LEU A 52 -1.37 1.48 -0.57
CA LEU A 52 -2.76 1.04 -0.39
C LEU A 52 -3.05 -0.11 -1.36
N THR A 53 -3.47 -1.26 -0.83
CA THR A 53 -3.90 -2.40 -1.64
C THR A 53 -5.39 -2.26 -2.00
N PHE A 54 -5.71 -2.21 -3.28
CA PHE A 54 -7.11 -2.13 -3.77
C PHE A 54 -7.74 -3.51 -3.99
N GLY A 55 -6.93 -4.50 -4.34
CA GLY A 55 -7.39 -5.85 -4.64
C GLY A 55 -6.23 -6.83 -4.72
N VAL A 56 -6.52 -8.10 -4.44
CA VAL A 56 -5.57 -9.20 -4.50
C VAL A 56 -6.02 -10.22 -5.54
N MET A 57 -5.10 -10.86 -6.23
CA MET A 57 -5.40 -11.78 -7.32
C MET A 57 -4.36 -12.88 -7.46
N ASN A 58 -4.75 -13.96 -8.15
CA ASN A 58 -3.87 -15.05 -8.56
C ASN A 58 -3.70 -14.99 -10.07
N LEU A 59 -2.55 -14.49 -10.52
CA LEU A 59 -2.18 -14.51 -11.93
C LEU A 59 -1.30 -15.71 -12.19
N ALA A 60 -1.68 -16.51 -13.20
CA ALA A 60 -0.77 -17.46 -13.81
C ALA A 60 0.21 -16.71 -14.74
N PRO A 61 1.44 -17.19 -14.95
CA PRO A 61 2.44 -16.48 -15.77
C PRO A 61 1.93 -16.05 -17.16
N GLU A 62 1.16 -16.90 -17.82
CA GLU A 62 0.55 -16.67 -19.13
C GLU A 62 -0.55 -15.59 -19.12
N SER A 63 -1.10 -15.27 -17.94
CA SER A 63 -2.19 -14.29 -17.79
C SER A 63 -1.72 -12.87 -17.49
N LEU A 64 -0.40 -12.66 -17.33
CA LEU A 64 0.16 -11.36 -16.97
C LEU A 64 -0.17 -10.27 -17.99
N SER A 65 -0.07 -10.57 -19.30
CA SER A 65 -0.38 -9.61 -20.37
C SER A 65 -1.83 -9.14 -20.27
N THR A 66 -2.77 -10.08 -20.14
CA THR A 66 -4.19 -9.77 -19.99
C THR A 66 -4.47 -8.93 -18.74
N ALA A 67 -3.79 -9.21 -17.63
CA ALA A 67 -3.93 -8.43 -16.40
C ALA A 67 -3.41 -6.99 -16.57
N LEU A 68 -2.30 -6.80 -17.28
CA LEU A 68 -1.79 -5.48 -17.62
C LEU A 68 -2.75 -4.74 -18.55
N ASP A 69 -3.30 -5.41 -19.56
CA ASP A 69 -4.29 -4.81 -20.46
C ASP A 69 -5.53 -4.36 -19.68
N LEU A 70 -6.05 -5.20 -18.77
CA LEU A 70 -7.17 -4.84 -17.90
C LEU A 70 -6.86 -3.63 -17.03
N LEU A 71 -5.64 -3.51 -16.51
CA LEU A 71 -5.21 -2.35 -15.72
C LEU A 71 -5.24 -1.05 -16.54
N HIS A 72 -4.82 -1.10 -17.81
CA HIS A 72 -4.90 0.06 -18.72
C HIS A 72 -6.35 0.44 -19.01
N HIS A 73 -7.23 -0.53 -19.20
CA HIS A 73 -8.67 -0.27 -19.39
C HIS A 73 -9.37 0.20 -18.11
N LEU A 74 -8.83 -0.10 -16.93
CA LEU A 74 -9.41 0.33 -15.65
C LEU A 74 -9.50 1.86 -15.56
N GLN A 75 -8.55 2.58 -16.16
CA GLN A 75 -8.58 4.04 -16.25
C GLN A 75 -9.77 4.57 -17.06
N THR A 76 -10.24 3.82 -18.06
CA THR A 76 -11.39 4.22 -18.89
C THR A 76 -12.72 3.78 -18.30
N LEU A 77 -12.71 2.82 -17.37
CA LEU A 77 -13.89 2.28 -16.71
C LEU A 77 -14.21 2.96 -15.38
N LEU A 78 -13.21 3.51 -14.69
CA LEU A 78 -13.46 4.34 -13.51
C LEU A 78 -14.01 5.68 -13.98
N PRO A 79 -15.15 6.16 -13.43
CA PRO A 79 -15.55 7.54 -13.60
C PRO A 79 -14.49 8.39 -12.88
N LEU A 80 -13.47 8.80 -13.62
CA LEU A 80 -12.49 9.77 -13.19
C LEU A 80 -13.26 11.07 -12.99
N THR A 81 -13.70 11.32 -11.77
CA THR A 81 -14.16 12.66 -11.39
C THR A 81 -13.01 13.62 -11.63
N ASP A 82 -13.27 14.76 -12.28
CA ASP A 82 -12.23 15.78 -12.56
C ASP A 82 -11.51 16.28 -11.28
N ALA A 83 -12.13 16.05 -10.11
CA ALA A 83 -11.51 16.32 -8.82
C ALA A 83 -10.66 15.11 -8.37
N PRO A 84 -9.36 15.31 -8.07
CA PRO A 84 -8.53 14.26 -7.49
C PRO A 84 -9.07 13.86 -6.11
N THR A 85 -9.31 12.56 -5.93
CA THR A 85 -9.69 12.01 -4.62
C THR A 85 -8.55 12.19 -3.64
N THR A 86 -8.75 13.02 -2.62
CA THR A 86 -7.76 13.19 -1.56
C THR A 86 -7.92 12.08 -0.53
N ILE A 87 -6.84 11.34 -0.27
CA ILE A 87 -6.81 10.32 0.78
C ILE A 87 -6.13 10.93 1.98
N THR A 88 -6.87 11.10 3.08
CA THR A 88 -6.34 11.66 4.33
C THR A 88 -6.39 10.59 5.41
N PRO A 89 -5.34 9.77 5.57
CA PRO A 89 -5.27 8.83 6.68
C PRO A 89 -4.97 9.59 7.97
N ASP A 90 -5.88 9.51 8.92
CA ASP A 90 -5.90 10.27 10.18
C ASP A 90 -5.80 9.38 11.44
N THR A 91 -5.98 8.08 11.27
CA THR A 91 -6.08 7.09 12.35
C THR A 91 -5.02 6.01 12.18
N LEU A 92 -4.33 5.68 13.27
CA LEU A 92 -3.44 4.52 13.36
C LEU A 92 -4.13 3.42 14.18
N ASP A 93 -4.24 2.23 13.62
CA ASP A 93 -4.86 1.08 14.29
C ASP A 93 -4.00 -0.19 14.11
N VAL A 94 -4.23 -1.18 14.96
CA VAL A 94 -3.54 -2.48 14.94
C VAL A 94 -4.55 -3.56 14.59
N LEU A 95 -4.39 -4.14 13.39
CA LEU A 95 -5.19 -5.29 12.99
C LEU A 95 -4.82 -6.50 13.85
N LYS A 96 -5.73 -6.89 14.76
CA LYS A 96 -5.62 -8.15 15.50
C LYS A 96 -6.05 -9.30 14.59
N ARG A 97 -5.20 -10.32 14.50
CA ARG A 97 -5.51 -11.58 13.79
C ARG A 97 -6.39 -12.48 14.64
#